data_AF-A0A2T0SZL6-F1
#
_entry.id   AF-A0A2T0SZL6-F1
#
_cell.length_a   1.000
_cell.length_b   1.000
_cell.length_c   1.000
_cell.angle_alpha   90.00
_cell.angle_beta   90.00
_cell.angle_gamma   90.00
#
_symmetry.space_group_name_H-M   'P 1'
#
loop_
_entity.id
_entity.type
_entity.pdbx_description
1 polymer ?
#
loop_
_entity_poly.entity_id
_entity_poly.type
_entity_poly.pdbx_seq_one_letter_code
_entity_poly.pdbx_strand_id
1 'polypeptide(L)'
;MRSATAGELGGLYAALAGEDPAFDAGSPAVVLVGVPADAVVCKRLRQFGFGVHTLDGQAPGVYVLGGSLHGTCLTGPDFVEVLERARLRDLAGDVAAEPRFTTLHKPGSDSRGVVQFHLDGREVVAKIGEAEAIAGEVRFAGAVNDLLAREGRRALFPVVHGLRVEGGQAVSLMEAGEPMPIALLFADDRRTTLADDALGRLEAHLDQVSAWYRLTAADRRPTVADYLYRERYHALPAEPVFASTFRALFGEADLEEVLDARVLLPGGVDLPSYRESVRWLDEVVPGLLPDHGSAVHGDIYAANMLLRADGSAVLIDPRTVWEGRDRPDVGYGDPVFDFSTLLHGVFPMAAILRAVETGTTADLFDGPVRPAAGVLDLSSLRLPGEFPDAVEKLEAVMLQGLPRPDGHARTRLLIGAATSLLGWLKYEKSLRSPQAWLATFGYVAWYLDRARKSFDDNGRREL
;
A
#
# COMPACT_ATOMS: atom_id res chain seq x y z
N MET A 1 -5.54 -18.62 35.18
CA MET A 1 -6.61 -18.89 34.19
C MET A 1 -7.74 -19.64 34.88
N ARG A 2 -8.99 -19.19 34.72
CA ARG A 2 -10.19 -19.92 35.19
C ARG A 2 -11.30 -19.83 34.13
N SER A 3 -12.26 -20.73 34.16
CA SER A 3 -13.49 -20.57 33.38
C SER A 3 -14.37 -19.47 34.00
N ALA A 4 -14.94 -18.63 33.15
CA ALA A 4 -16.00 -17.71 33.50
C ALA A 4 -17.30 -18.48 33.73
N THR A 5 -18.10 -18.03 34.69
CA THR A 5 -19.43 -18.57 34.94
C THR A 5 -20.40 -18.13 33.86
N ALA A 6 -21.50 -18.87 33.67
CA ALA A 6 -22.55 -18.47 32.73
C ALA A 6 -23.15 -17.09 33.06
N GLY A 7 -23.23 -16.74 34.35
CA GLY A 7 -23.69 -15.42 34.80
C GLY A 7 -22.72 -14.30 34.42
N GLU A 8 -21.41 -14.53 34.57
CA GLU A 8 -20.38 -13.58 34.14
C GLU A 8 -20.45 -13.36 32.62
N LEU A 9 -20.54 -14.44 31.83
CA LEU A 9 -20.64 -14.34 30.38
C LEU A 9 -21.92 -13.64 29.93
N GLY A 10 -23.07 -13.97 30.53
CA GLY A 10 -24.33 -13.30 30.25
C GLY A 10 -24.28 -11.80 30.55
N GLY A 11 -23.64 -11.42 31.67
CA GLY A 11 -23.41 -10.02 32.03
C GLY A 11 -22.51 -9.29 31.03
N LEU A 12 -21.42 -9.93 30.58
CA LEU A 12 -20.51 -9.37 29.58
C LEU A 12 -21.21 -9.14 28.24
N TYR A 13 -21.92 -10.13 27.72
CA TYR A 13 -22.66 -9.99 26.46
C TYR A 13 -23.74 -8.92 26.54
N ALA A 14 -24.46 -8.83 27.67
CA ALA A 14 -25.46 -7.78 27.87
C ALA A 14 -24.84 -6.38 27.92
N ALA A 15 -23.69 -6.23 28.59
CA ALA A 15 -22.96 -4.96 28.65
C ALA A 15 -22.44 -4.55 27.26
N LEU A 16 -21.79 -5.47 26.54
CA LEU A 16 -21.29 -5.23 25.19
C LEU A 16 -22.41 -4.86 24.21
N ALA A 17 -23.56 -5.53 24.28
CA ALA A 17 -24.71 -5.19 23.43
C ALA A 17 -25.23 -3.76 23.67
N GLY A 18 -25.04 -3.22 24.88
CA GLY A 18 -25.40 -1.85 25.21
C GLY A 18 -24.35 -0.81 24.78
N GLU A 19 -23.07 -1.12 24.94
CA GLU A 19 -21.95 -0.18 24.67
C GLU A 19 -21.45 -0.21 23.23
N ASP A 20 -21.48 -1.37 22.59
CA ASP A 20 -21.06 -1.59 21.21
C ASP A 20 -22.11 -2.42 20.46
N PRO A 21 -23.16 -1.77 19.91
CA PRO A 21 -24.18 -2.45 19.12
C PRO A 21 -23.64 -3.14 17.85
N ALA A 22 -22.41 -2.82 17.44
CA ALA A 22 -21.72 -3.46 16.31
C ALA A 22 -20.83 -4.63 16.74
N PHE A 23 -20.82 -4.99 18.03
CA PHE A 23 -20.07 -6.13 18.53
C PHE A 23 -20.48 -7.43 17.83
N ASP A 24 -19.50 -8.06 17.19
CA ASP A 24 -19.66 -9.32 16.49
C ASP A 24 -19.12 -10.48 17.33
N ALA A 25 -20.03 -11.26 17.91
CA ALA A 25 -19.69 -12.44 18.70
C ALA A 25 -19.01 -13.56 17.89
N GLY A 26 -19.05 -13.49 16.55
CA GLY A 26 -18.34 -14.39 15.64
C GLY A 26 -16.86 -14.10 15.51
N SER A 27 -16.40 -12.91 15.91
CA SER A 27 -14.99 -12.54 15.96
C SER A 27 -14.39 -12.76 17.36
N PRO A 28 -13.14 -13.26 17.49
CA PRO A 28 -12.45 -13.29 18.77
C PRO A 28 -12.36 -11.89 19.40
N ALA A 29 -12.65 -11.80 20.70
CA ALA A 29 -12.61 -10.55 21.43
C ALA A 29 -12.05 -10.72 22.85
N VAL A 30 -11.44 -9.65 23.35
CA VAL A 30 -10.87 -9.52 24.68
C VAL A 30 -11.60 -8.38 25.39
N VAL A 31 -12.18 -8.69 26.55
CA VAL A 31 -12.90 -7.72 27.38
C VAL A 31 -12.12 -7.46 28.65
N LEU A 32 -11.62 -6.24 28.78
CA LEU A 32 -10.89 -5.75 29.95
C LEU A 32 -11.91 -5.18 30.94
N VAL A 33 -12.26 -5.94 31.98
CA VAL A 33 -13.19 -5.48 33.03
C VAL A 33 -12.39 -4.95 34.20
N GLY A 34 -12.50 -3.67 34.53
CA GLY A 34 -11.75 -3.08 35.65
C GLY A 34 -10.22 -3.20 35.56
N VAL A 35 -9.70 -3.50 34.35
CA VAL A 35 -8.28 -3.59 34.03
C VAL A 35 -7.92 -2.39 33.17
N PRO A 36 -6.87 -1.61 33.52
CA PRO A 36 -6.45 -0.47 32.72
C PRO A 36 -6.12 -0.87 31.27
N ALA A 37 -6.72 -0.15 30.31
CA ALA A 37 -6.47 -0.36 28.89
C ALA A 37 -5.15 0.28 28.46
N ASP A 38 -4.06 -0.49 28.51
CA ASP A 38 -2.79 -0.07 27.94
C ASP A 38 -2.87 -0.02 26.40
N ALA A 39 -2.55 1.13 25.81
CA ALA A 39 -2.70 1.34 24.38
C ALA A 39 -1.78 0.45 23.52
N VAL A 40 -0.58 0.12 24.02
CA VAL A 40 0.37 -0.77 23.33
C VAL A 40 -0.16 -2.20 23.34
N VAL A 41 -0.65 -2.66 24.48
CA VAL A 41 -1.30 -3.98 24.63
C VAL A 41 -2.53 -4.09 23.75
N CYS A 42 -3.43 -3.11 23.81
CA CYS A 42 -4.65 -3.11 23.00
C CYS A 42 -4.33 -3.13 21.50
N LYS A 43 -3.33 -2.35 21.06
CA LYS A 43 -2.87 -2.36 19.67
C LYS A 43 -2.33 -3.73 19.28
N ARG A 44 -1.49 -4.34 20.12
CA ARG A 44 -0.88 -5.64 19.86
C ARG A 44 -1.94 -6.74 19.74
N LEU A 45 -2.92 -6.79 20.64
CA LEU A 45 -4.03 -7.76 20.57
C LEU A 45 -4.87 -7.58 19.30
N ARG A 46 -5.15 -6.34 18.89
CA ARG A 46 -5.85 -6.07 17.62
C ARG A 46 -5.07 -6.57 16.41
N GLN A 47 -3.73 -6.51 16.43
CA GLN A 47 -2.89 -7.07 15.37
C GLN A 47 -2.92 -8.62 15.31
N PHE A 48 -3.37 -9.30 16.37
CA PHE A 48 -3.67 -10.73 16.37
C PHE A 48 -5.14 -11.05 16.02
N GLY A 49 -5.92 -10.03 15.65
CA GLY A 49 -7.32 -10.18 15.24
C GLY A 49 -8.32 -10.18 16.38
N PHE A 50 -7.94 -9.74 17.58
CA PHE A 50 -8.90 -9.58 18.68
C PHE A 50 -9.62 -8.24 18.60
N GLY A 51 -10.95 -8.24 18.74
CA GLY A 51 -11.68 -7.08 19.24
C GLY A 51 -11.24 -6.77 20.67
N VAL A 52 -11.04 -5.51 21.05
CA VAL A 52 -10.61 -5.16 22.41
C VAL A 52 -11.57 -4.13 22.98
N HIS A 53 -12.28 -4.53 24.03
CA HIS A 53 -13.32 -3.75 24.70
C HIS A 53 -12.92 -3.53 26.16
N THR A 54 -13.35 -2.42 26.74
CA THR A 54 -13.07 -2.07 28.14
C THR A 54 -14.38 -1.77 28.83
N LEU A 55 -14.65 -2.45 29.94
CA LEU A 55 -15.85 -2.28 30.74
C LEU A 55 -15.48 -1.90 32.17
N ASP A 56 -16.29 -1.05 32.78
CA ASP A 56 -16.21 -0.81 34.22
C ASP A 56 -16.74 -2.03 34.99
N GLY A 57 -16.09 -2.40 36.09
CA GLY A 57 -16.55 -3.53 36.89
C GLY A 57 -15.83 -3.70 38.22
N GLN A 58 -16.52 -4.33 39.17
CA GLN A 58 -16.03 -4.55 40.54
C GLN A 58 -15.07 -5.75 40.67
N ALA A 59 -15.02 -6.63 39.66
CA ALA A 59 -14.16 -7.81 39.64
C ALA A 59 -13.16 -7.71 38.47
N PRO A 60 -11.96 -7.14 38.70
CA PRO A 60 -10.96 -6.98 37.65
C PRO A 60 -10.59 -8.30 36.97
N GLY A 61 -10.61 -8.33 35.64
CA GLY A 61 -10.25 -9.51 34.89
C GLY A 61 -10.22 -9.28 33.38
N VAL A 62 -9.51 -10.15 32.67
CA VAL A 62 -9.46 -10.19 31.21
C VAL A 62 -10.26 -11.37 30.73
N TYR A 63 -11.39 -11.11 30.08
CA TYR A 63 -12.30 -12.14 29.59
C TYR A 63 -12.13 -12.33 28.09
N VAL A 64 -12.19 -13.58 27.64
CA VAL A 64 -12.02 -13.93 26.23
C VAL A 64 -13.34 -14.45 25.67
N LEU A 65 -13.78 -13.84 24.57
CA LEU A 65 -14.98 -14.20 23.82
C LEU A 65 -14.56 -14.70 22.43
N GLY A 66 -15.19 -15.76 21.92
CA GLY A 66 -14.78 -16.43 20.68
C GLY A 66 -13.44 -17.19 20.77
N GLY A 67 -13.15 -18.00 19.74
CA GLY A 67 -11.93 -18.81 19.64
C GLY A 67 -11.82 -19.95 20.66
N SER A 68 -10.64 -20.57 20.76
CA SER A 68 -10.41 -21.71 21.68
C SER A 68 -10.44 -21.34 23.16
N LEU A 69 -10.23 -20.07 23.49
CA LEU A 69 -10.26 -19.57 24.86
C LEU A 69 -11.61 -18.97 25.25
N HIS A 70 -12.66 -19.13 24.43
CA HIS A 70 -13.98 -18.59 24.75
C HIS A 70 -14.44 -19.01 26.17
N GLY A 71 -14.90 -18.03 26.94
CA GLY A 71 -15.36 -18.28 28.31
C GLY A 71 -14.23 -18.36 29.32
N THR A 72 -13.02 -17.93 28.98
CA THR A 72 -11.87 -17.90 29.90
C THR A 72 -11.72 -16.53 30.54
N CYS A 73 -11.42 -16.50 31.83
CA CYS A 73 -10.97 -15.33 32.58
C CYS A 73 -9.48 -15.48 32.94
N LEU A 74 -8.68 -14.50 32.52
CA LEU A 74 -7.26 -14.38 32.80
C LEU A 74 -7.03 -13.32 33.88
N THR A 75 -6.24 -13.69 34.89
CA THR A 75 -5.92 -12.89 36.06
C THR A 75 -4.41 -12.94 36.26
N GLY A 76 -3.67 -12.16 35.48
CA GLY A 76 -2.22 -12.18 35.46
C GLY A 76 -1.67 -11.16 34.47
N PRO A 77 -0.45 -10.65 34.67
CA PRO A 77 0.18 -9.67 33.77
C PRO A 77 0.63 -10.29 32.43
N ASP A 78 0.69 -11.62 32.35
CA ASP A 78 1.13 -12.43 31.21
C ASP A 78 0.00 -12.78 30.23
N PHE A 79 -1.20 -12.24 30.42
CA PHE A 79 -2.38 -12.60 29.63
C PHE A 79 -2.17 -12.38 28.12
N VAL A 80 -1.37 -11.40 27.72
CA VAL A 80 -1.07 -11.12 26.30
C VAL A 80 -0.35 -12.31 25.66
N GLU A 81 0.68 -12.86 26.31
CA GLU A 81 1.42 -14.01 25.78
C GLU A 81 0.53 -15.26 25.68
N VAL A 82 -0.34 -15.46 26.68
CA VAL A 82 -1.33 -16.55 26.68
C VAL A 82 -2.29 -16.43 25.50
N LEU A 83 -2.82 -15.23 25.25
CA LEU A 83 -3.72 -14.96 24.14
C LEU A 83 -3.04 -15.12 22.78
N GLU A 84 -1.81 -14.64 22.63
CA GLU A 84 -1.03 -14.79 21.40
C GLU A 84 -0.76 -16.25 21.09
N ARG A 85 -0.30 -17.02 22.07
CA ARG A 85 -0.03 -18.45 21.89
C ARG A 85 -1.29 -19.22 21.55
N ALA A 86 -2.39 -18.95 22.24
CA ALA A 86 -3.68 -19.57 21.92
C ALA A 86 -4.16 -19.19 20.52
N ARG A 87 -4.01 -17.92 20.13
CA ARG A 87 -4.38 -17.46 18.80
C ARG A 87 -3.55 -18.14 17.72
N LEU A 88 -2.24 -18.23 17.89
CA LEU A 88 -1.37 -18.94 16.95
C LEU A 88 -1.75 -20.42 16.81
N ARG A 89 -2.11 -21.08 17.92
CA ARG A 89 -2.63 -22.47 17.89
C ARG A 89 -3.96 -22.56 17.12
N ASP A 90 -4.88 -21.62 17.33
CA ASP A 90 -6.15 -21.57 16.58
C ASP A 90 -5.93 -21.39 15.07
N LEU A 91 -4.89 -20.64 14.69
CA LEU A 91 -4.50 -20.42 13.31
C LEU A 91 -3.77 -21.62 12.71
N ALA A 92 -2.98 -22.34 13.52
CA ALA A 92 -2.28 -23.56 13.14
C ALA A 92 -3.25 -24.75 12.92
N GLY A 93 -4.45 -24.71 13.51
CA GLY A 93 -5.44 -25.77 13.40
C GLY A 93 -4.94 -27.08 14.04
N ASP A 94 -5.11 -28.20 13.35
CA ASP A 94 -4.80 -29.55 13.87
C ASP A 94 -3.31 -29.93 13.76
N VAL A 95 -2.42 -28.99 13.41
CA VAL A 95 -0.99 -29.26 13.30
C VAL A 95 -0.42 -29.56 14.69
N ALA A 96 0.19 -30.75 14.83
CA ALA A 96 0.71 -31.22 16.11
C ALA A 96 1.89 -30.39 16.67
N ALA A 97 2.69 -29.80 15.78
CA ALA A 97 3.82 -28.96 16.16
C ALA A 97 3.31 -27.63 16.75
N GLU A 98 3.86 -27.22 17.89
CA GLU A 98 3.47 -25.96 18.52
C GLU A 98 3.94 -24.76 17.67
N PRO A 99 3.03 -23.85 17.26
CA PRO A 99 3.40 -22.69 16.49
C PRO A 99 4.21 -21.71 17.34
N ARG A 100 5.27 -21.15 16.76
CA ARG A 100 6.15 -20.19 17.45
C ARG A 100 6.09 -18.84 16.76
N PHE A 101 5.69 -17.81 17.49
CA PHE A 101 5.73 -16.43 17.02
C PHE A 101 7.12 -16.05 16.50
N THR A 102 7.18 -15.40 15.34
CA THR A 102 8.41 -14.88 14.75
C THR A 102 8.40 -13.35 14.81
N THR A 103 7.45 -12.70 14.15
CA THR A 103 7.39 -11.24 14.08
C THR A 103 6.00 -10.71 13.74
N LEU A 104 5.76 -9.43 14.05
CA LEU A 104 4.61 -8.66 13.57
C LEU A 104 5.09 -7.72 12.47
N HIS A 105 4.50 -7.86 11.29
CA HIS A 105 4.73 -6.93 10.19
C HIS A 105 3.83 -5.71 10.33
N LYS A 106 4.25 -4.59 9.74
CA LYS A 106 3.42 -3.40 9.67
C LYS A 106 2.21 -3.72 8.76
N PRO A 107 0.96 -3.55 9.25
CA PRO A 107 -0.20 -3.77 8.41
C PRO A 107 -0.26 -2.77 7.25
N GLY A 108 -0.74 -3.25 6.10
CA GLY A 108 -1.11 -2.43 4.93
C GLY A 108 -2.42 -1.66 5.15
N SER A 109 -2.96 -1.02 4.12
CA SER A 109 -4.20 -0.24 4.20
C SER A 109 -5.41 -1.06 4.63
N ASP A 110 -5.48 -2.32 4.17
CA ASP A 110 -6.67 -3.17 4.29
C ASP A 110 -6.47 -4.34 5.28
N SER A 111 -5.33 -4.35 5.99
CA SER A 111 -5.08 -5.31 7.06
C SER A 111 -5.07 -4.63 8.43
N ARG A 112 -5.60 -5.34 9.42
CA ARG A 112 -5.53 -4.99 10.84
C ARG A 112 -4.26 -5.56 11.48
N GLY A 113 -3.79 -6.69 10.98
CA GLY A 113 -2.62 -7.39 11.49
C GLY A 113 -1.99 -8.33 10.47
N VAL A 114 -0.66 -8.47 10.55
CA VAL A 114 0.12 -9.39 9.73
C VAL A 114 1.12 -10.09 10.65
N VAL A 115 0.82 -11.34 10.99
CA VAL A 115 1.55 -12.12 11.99
C VAL A 115 2.36 -13.20 11.28
N GLN A 116 3.68 -13.19 11.45
CA GLN A 116 4.54 -14.26 10.97
C GLN A 116 4.90 -15.20 12.11
N PHE A 117 4.82 -16.50 11.86
CA PHE A 117 5.14 -17.54 12.83
C PHE A 117 5.66 -18.81 12.15
N HIS A 118 6.41 -19.59 12.91
CA HIS A 118 6.90 -20.90 12.52
C HIS A 118 5.82 -21.96 12.77
N LEU A 119 5.53 -22.79 11.77
CA LEU A 119 4.56 -23.88 11.83
C LEU A 119 5.12 -25.09 11.09
N ASP A 120 5.35 -26.22 11.78
CA ASP A 120 5.76 -27.49 11.15
C ASP A 120 6.94 -27.35 10.15
N GLY A 121 8.04 -26.75 10.61
CA GLY A 121 9.29 -26.64 9.84
C GLY A 121 9.30 -25.53 8.77
N ARG A 122 8.24 -24.72 8.65
CA ARG A 122 8.13 -23.61 7.69
C ARG A 122 7.68 -22.32 8.35
N GLU A 123 8.07 -21.19 7.75
CA GLU A 123 7.53 -19.88 8.12
C GLU A 123 6.23 -19.63 7.34
N VAL A 124 5.22 -19.15 8.05
CA VAL A 124 3.91 -18.77 7.49
C VAL A 124 3.50 -17.40 7.98
N VAL A 125 2.62 -16.76 7.20
CA VAL A 125 2.04 -15.46 7.53
C VAL A 125 0.52 -15.59 7.65
N ALA A 126 -0.03 -15.11 8.76
CA ALA A 126 -1.45 -14.85 8.92
C ALA A 126 -1.72 -13.36 8.71
N LYS A 127 -2.41 -13.04 7.61
CA LYS A 127 -2.92 -11.69 7.34
C LYS A 127 -4.37 -11.60 7.76
N ILE A 128 -4.67 -10.58 8.57
CA ILE A 128 -5.94 -10.40 9.26
C ILE A 128 -6.52 -9.05 8.83
N GLY A 129 -7.78 -9.01 8.40
CA GLY A 129 -8.43 -7.79 7.93
C GLY A 129 -9.93 -7.95 7.75
N GLU A 130 -10.57 -6.98 7.08
CA GLU A 130 -11.98 -7.07 6.72
C GLU A 130 -12.24 -8.31 5.85
N ALA A 131 -13.34 -9.03 6.12
CA ALA A 131 -13.59 -10.32 5.51
C ALA A 131 -13.61 -10.26 3.97
N GLU A 132 -14.29 -9.27 3.40
CA GLU A 132 -14.42 -9.12 1.95
C GLU A 132 -13.08 -8.74 1.28
N ALA A 133 -12.28 -7.89 1.93
CA ALA A 133 -10.99 -7.45 1.42
C ALA A 133 -9.99 -8.62 1.35
N ILE A 134 -9.82 -9.36 2.45
CA ILE A 134 -8.93 -10.52 2.51
C ILE A 134 -9.40 -11.61 1.55
N ALA A 135 -10.71 -11.89 1.50
CA ALA A 135 -11.25 -12.88 0.57
C ALA A 135 -11.07 -12.47 -0.90
N GLY A 136 -11.22 -11.18 -1.22
CA GLY A 136 -10.96 -10.63 -2.55
C GLY A 136 -9.50 -10.81 -2.99
N GLU A 137 -8.57 -10.47 -2.11
CA GLU A 137 -7.13 -10.66 -2.34
C GLU A 137 -6.77 -12.13 -2.57
N VAL A 138 -7.26 -13.04 -1.72
CA VAL A 138 -7.03 -14.48 -1.85
C VAL A 138 -7.58 -15.02 -3.18
N ARG A 139 -8.79 -14.60 -3.58
CA ARG A 139 -9.38 -15.02 -4.86
C ARG A 139 -8.55 -14.54 -6.05
N PHE A 140 -8.11 -13.29 -6.03
CA PHE A 140 -7.28 -12.72 -7.10
C PHE A 140 -5.92 -13.41 -7.19
N ALA A 141 -5.19 -13.49 -6.07
CA ALA A 141 -3.89 -14.15 -5.98
C ALA A 141 -3.96 -15.63 -6.40
N GLY A 142 -4.99 -16.35 -5.93
CA GLY A 142 -5.24 -17.75 -6.30
C GLY A 142 -5.50 -17.91 -7.79
N ALA A 143 -6.38 -17.10 -8.38
CA ALA A 143 -6.68 -17.16 -9.81
C ALA A 143 -5.45 -16.89 -10.71
N VAL A 144 -4.60 -15.94 -10.32
CA VAL A 144 -3.34 -15.66 -11.03
C VAL A 144 -2.36 -16.81 -10.89
N ASN A 145 -2.18 -17.34 -9.68
CA ASN A 145 -1.27 -18.46 -9.44
C ASN A 145 -1.72 -19.73 -10.17
N ASP A 146 -3.02 -20.04 -10.19
CA ASP A 146 -3.58 -21.16 -10.93
C ASP A 146 -3.33 -21.02 -12.44
N LEU A 147 -3.48 -19.81 -12.98
CA LEU A 147 -3.19 -19.52 -14.38
C LEU A 147 -1.71 -19.73 -14.71
N LEU A 148 -0.81 -19.19 -13.88
CA LEU A 148 0.64 -19.36 -14.06
C LEU A 148 1.05 -20.83 -13.97
N ALA A 149 0.46 -21.59 -13.04
CA ALA A 149 0.74 -23.01 -12.87
C ALA A 149 0.36 -23.84 -14.11
N ARG A 150 -0.76 -23.53 -14.78
CA ARG A 150 -1.17 -24.20 -16.03
C ARG A 150 -0.17 -24.00 -17.16
N GLU A 151 0.55 -22.88 -17.15
CA GLU A 151 1.61 -22.55 -18.10
C GLU A 151 3.00 -23.02 -17.64
N GLY A 152 3.09 -23.81 -16.56
CA GLY A 152 4.36 -24.28 -16.01
C GLY A 152 5.23 -23.18 -15.41
N ARG A 153 4.63 -22.04 -15.02
CA ARG A 153 5.31 -20.91 -14.40
C ARG A 153 5.19 -20.94 -12.88
N ARG A 154 6.14 -20.28 -12.20
CA ARG A 154 6.12 -20.11 -10.75
C ARG A 154 5.00 -19.16 -10.32
N ALA A 155 4.45 -19.40 -9.13
CA ALA A 155 3.46 -18.54 -8.50
C ALA A 155 4.01 -17.12 -8.28
N LEU A 156 3.22 -16.11 -8.65
CA LEU A 156 3.56 -14.69 -8.49
C LEU A 156 3.19 -14.17 -7.10
N PHE A 157 2.13 -14.71 -6.50
CA PHE A 157 1.68 -14.36 -5.15
C PHE A 157 2.00 -15.47 -4.15
N PRO A 158 1.98 -15.21 -2.84
CA PRO A 158 2.09 -16.24 -1.82
C PRO A 158 1.09 -17.38 -2.04
N VAL A 159 1.55 -18.62 -1.91
CA VAL A 159 0.68 -19.78 -1.81
C VAL A 159 -0.18 -19.67 -0.55
N VAL A 160 -1.50 -19.59 -0.74
CA VAL A 160 -2.48 -19.54 0.34
C VAL A 160 -2.74 -20.97 0.83
N HIS A 161 -2.53 -21.20 2.12
CA HIS A 161 -2.79 -22.47 2.80
C HIS A 161 -4.21 -22.58 3.35
N GLY A 162 -4.84 -21.45 3.66
CA GLY A 162 -6.21 -21.43 4.14
C GLY A 162 -6.77 -20.02 4.28
N LEU A 163 -8.09 -19.92 4.19
CA LEU A 163 -8.86 -18.71 4.46
C LEU A 163 -9.94 -19.05 5.49
N ARG A 164 -9.96 -18.30 6.60
CA ARG A 164 -10.96 -18.45 7.65
C ARG A 164 -11.69 -17.13 7.85
N VAL A 165 -13.02 -17.16 7.81
CA VAL A 165 -13.87 -16.01 8.15
C VAL A 165 -14.32 -16.16 9.60
N GLU A 166 -14.24 -15.08 10.38
CA GLU A 166 -14.54 -15.03 11.80
C GLU A 166 -15.38 -13.79 12.09
N GLY A 167 -16.68 -13.87 11.82
CA GLY A 167 -17.54 -12.68 11.86
C GLY A 167 -17.23 -11.72 10.69
N GLY A 168 -17.15 -10.42 10.97
CA GLY A 168 -16.82 -9.38 9.99
C GLY A 168 -15.36 -9.35 9.51
N GLN A 169 -14.47 -10.15 10.10
CA GLN A 169 -13.06 -10.25 9.69
C GLN A 169 -12.74 -11.60 9.03
N ALA A 170 -11.63 -11.65 8.30
CA ALA A 170 -11.05 -12.90 7.83
C ALA A 170 -9.54 -12.95 8.05
N VAL A 171 -9.03 -14.19 8.11
CA VAL A 171 -7.62 -14.52 8.22
C VAL A 171 -7.21 -15.40 7.04
N SER A 172 -6.25 -14.94 6.25
CA SER A 172 -5.58 -15.75 5.25
C SER A 172 -4.22 -16.23 5.78
N LEU A 173 -4.03 -17.54 5.80
CA LEU A 173 -2.74 -18.17 6.12
C LEU A 173 -2.02 -18.48 4.81
N MET A 174 -0.78 -18.03 4.66
CA MET A 174 0.00 -18.16 3.43
C MET A 174 1.49 -18.38 3.68
N GLU A 175 2.22 -18.77 2.63
CA GLU A 175 3.68 -18.87 2.68
C GLU A 175 4.31 -17.51 3.08
N ALA A 176 5.37 -17.56 3.88
CA ALA A 176 6.17 -16.37 4.16
C ALA A 176 7.21 -16.15 3.04
N GLY A 177 7.37 -14.90 2.61
CA GLY A 177 8.49 -14.47 1.79
C GLY A 177 9.44 -13.57 2.57
N GLU A 178 10.70 -13.50 2.15
CA GLU A 178 11.68 -12.56 2.68
C GLU A 178 11.49 -11.20 2.00
N PRO A 179 11.34 -10.09 2.75
CA PRO A 179 11.24 -8.77 2.15
C PRO A 179 12.46 -8.45 1.28
N MET A 180 12.22 -7.90 0.09
CA MET A 180 13.31 -7.39 -0.72
C MET A 180 14.05 -6.30 0.08
N PRO A 181 15.39 -6.33 0.18
CA PRO A 181 16.15 -5.35 0.92
C PRO A 181 16.19 -4.03 0.15
N ILE A 182 15.14 -3.19 0.28
CA ILE A 182 14.95 -1.93 -0.45
C ILE A 182 16.19 -1.03 -0.38
N ALA A 183 16.87 -0.99 0.77
CA ALA A 183 18.08 -0.19 0.95
C ALA A 183 19.19 -0.56 -0.05
N LEU A 184 19.27 -1.82 -0.49
CA LEU A 184 20.26 -2.28 -1.46
C LEU A 184 19.92 -1.90 -2.91
N LEU A 185 18.73 -1.36 -3.17
CA LEU A 185 18.44 -0.76 -4.49
C LEU A 185 19.15 0.57 -4.69
N PHE A 186 19.69 1.18 -3.63
CA PHE A 186 20.25 2.52 -3.66
C PHE A 186 21.75 2.51 -3.34
N ALA A 187 22.50 3.37 -4.02
CA ALA A 187 23.93 3.57 -3.78
C ALA A 187 24.21 4.46 -2.55
N ASP A 188 23.19 5.15 -2.04
CA ASP A 188 23.30 6.10 -0.94
C ASP A 188 22.18 5.94 0.11
N ASP A 189 22.48 6.27 1.36
CA ASP A 189 21.56 6.15 2.49
C ASP A 189 20.35 7.09 2.41
N ARG A 190 20.44 8.16 1.60
CA ARG A 190 19.33 9.10 1.34
C ARG A 190 18.40 8.58 0.24
N ARG A 191 18.73 7.45 -0.41
CA ARG A 191 17.97 6.81 -1.49
C ARG A 191 17.73 7.74 -2.68
N THR A 192 18.71 8.59 -2.98
CA THR A 192 18.63 9.54 -4.10
C THR A 192 19.16 8.97 -5.42
N THR A 193 20.01 7.95 -5.33
CA THR A 193 20.72 7.34 -6.46
C THR A 193 20.51 5.84 -6.42
N LEU A 194 20.01 5.25 -7.51
CA LEU A 194 19.94 3.80 -7.65
C LEU A 194 21.35 3.20 -7.72
N ALA A 195 21.54 2.03 -7.11
CA ALA A 195 22.76 1.26 -7.23
C ALA A 195 22.94 0.74 -8.67
N ASP A 196 24.18 0.56 -9.11
CA ASP A 196 24.49 0.04 -10.45
C ASP A 196 23.88 -1.35 -10.69
N ASP A 197 23.75 -2.15 -9.63
CA ASP A 197 23.17 -3.50 -9.66
C ASP A 197 21.65 -3.53 -9.36
N ALA A 198 21.00 -2.38 -9.17
CA ALA A 198 19.58 -2.30 -8.81
C ALA A 198 18.67 -3.01 -9.82
N LEU A 199 19.00 -2.92 -11.12
CA LEU A 199 18.26 -3.64 -12.17
C LEU A 199 18.38 -5.15 -12.00
N GLY A 200 19.57 -5.69 -11.75
CA GLY A 200 19.77 -7.11 -11.50
C GLY A 200 19.02 -7.60 -10.25
N ARG A 201 18.81 -6.72 -9.27
CA ARG A 201 17.99 -7.03 -8.08
C ARG A 201 16.49 -7.06 -8.38
N LEU A 202 16.03 -6.29 -9.35
CA LEU A 202 14.62 -6.22 -9.76
C LEU A 202 14.27 -7.18 -10.91
N GLU A 203 15.27 -7.74 -11.60
CA GLU A 203 15.13 -8.54 -12.82
C GLU A 203 14.12 -9.69 -12.63
N ALA A 204 14.26 -10.48 -11.56
CA ALA A 204 13.36 -11.61 -11.30
C ALA A 204 11.89 -11.19 -11.17
N HIS A 205 11.61 -10.04 -10.52
CA HIS A 205 10.26 -9.50 -10.40
C HIS A 205 9.76 -8.96 -11.74
N LEU A 206 10.56 -8.15 -12.43
CA LEU A 206 10.20 -7.55 -13.71
C LEU A 206 9.93 -8.61 -14.79
N ASP A 207 10.73 -9.67 -14.84
CA ASP A 207 10.55 -10.78 -15.78
C ASP A 207 9.26 -11.55 -15.52
N GLN A 208 8.99 -11.89 -14.25
CA GLN A 208 7.80 -12.65 -13.89
C GLN A 208 6.53 -11.84 -14.14
N VAL A 209 6.55 -10.55 -13.81
CA VAL A 209 5.45 -9.61 -14.04
C VAL A 209 5.22 -9.41 -15.54
N SER A 210 6.28 -9.20 -16.33
CA SER A 210 6.19 -9.05 -17.79
C SER A 210 5.65 -10.31 -18.47
N ALA A 211 6.02 -11.49 -17.97
CA ALA A 211 5.47 -12.75 -18.44
C ALA A 211 3.98 -12.89 -18.10
N TRP A 212 3.59 -12.50 -16.89
CA TRP A 212 2.19 -12.52 -16.46
C TRP A 212 1.32 -11.57 -17.29
N TYR A 213 1.80 -10.36 -17.60
CA TYR A 213 1.07 -9.43 -18.48
C TYR A 213 0.87 -9.99 -19.88
N ARG A 214 1.89 -10.63 -20.45
CA ARG A 214 1.78 -11.30 -21.76
C ARG A 214 0.78 -12.44 -21.75
N LEU A 215 0.76 -13.22 -20.67
CA LEU A 215 -0.17 -14.34 -20.52
C LEU A 215 -1.63 -13.90 -20.38
N THR A 216 -1.86 -12.75 -19.74
CA THR A 216 -3.22 -12.24 -19.45
C THR A 216 -3.67 -11.11 -20.38
N ALA A 217 -2.88 -10.82 -21.42
CA ALA A 217 -3.20 -9.76 -22.37
C ALA A 217 -4.49 -10.09 -23.14
N ALA A 218 -5.38 -9.10 -23.24
CA ALA A 218 -6.62 -9.21 -23.99
C ALA A 218 -6.95 -7.92 -24.76
N ASP A 219 -7.66 -8.07 -25.88
CA ASP A 219 -8.07 -6.99 -26.79
C ASP A 219 -9.31 -6.26 -26.25
N ARG A 220 -9.17 -5.68 -25.06
CA ARG A 220 -10.21 -4.88 -24.43
C ARG A 220 -9.60 -3.75 -23.62
N ARG A 221 -10.14 -2.55 -23.79
CA ARG A 221 -9.79 -1.38 -22.96
C ARG A 221 -10.10 -1.67 -21.48
N PRO A 222 -9.13 -1.47 -20.58
CA PRO A 222 -9.38 -1.54 -19.13
C PRO A 222 -10.25 -0.38 -18.67
N THR A 223 -11.31 -0.66 -17.91
CA THR A 223 -12.22 0.42 -17.49
C THR A 223 -11.59 1.35 -16.45
N VAL A 224 -10.61 0.86 -15.69
CA VAL A 224 -9.90 1.62 -14.66
C VAL A 224 -8.90 2.64 -15.22
N ALA A 225 -8.47 2.50 -16.49
CA ALA A 225 -7.42 3.34 -17.05
C ALA A 225 -7.79 4.83 -17.10
N ASP A 226 -9.02 5.17 -17.52
CA ASP A 226 -9.48 6.57 -17.56
C ASP A 226 -9.54 7.18 -16.15
N TYR A 227 -9.92 6.38 -15.17
CA TYR A 227 -9.86 6.81 -13.79
C TYR A 227 -8.43 7.13 -13.35
N LEU A 228 -7.49 6.22 -13.56
CA LEU A 228 -6.11 6.36 -13.10
C LEU A 228 -5.33 7.47 -13.82
N TYR A 229 -5.60 7.71 -15.10
CA TYR A 229 -4.88 8.69 -15.90
C TYR A 229 -5.55 10.07 -15.96
N ARG A 230 -6.85 10.19 -15.64
CA ARG A 230 -7.61 11.46 -15.75
C ARG A 230 -8.48 11.73 -14.53
N GLU A 231 -9.51 10.91 -14.28
CA GLU A 231 -10.54 11.25 -13.27
C GLU A 231 -9.96 11.36 -11.85
N ARG A 232 -8.93 10.58 -11.52
CA ARG A 232 -8.33 10.52 -10.18
C ARG A 232 -7.62 11.81 -9.79
N TYR A 233 -7.15 12.60 -10.78
CA TYR A 233 -6.63 13.95 -10.53
C TYR A 233 -7.73 14.92 -10.07
N HIS A 234 -8.98 14.71 -10.46
CA HIS A 234 -10.08 15.50 -9.90
C HIS A 234 -10.56 14.91 -8.57
N ALA A 235 -10.60 13.59 -8.48
CA ALA A 235 -11.16 12.90 -7.32
C ALA A 235 -10.32 13.08 -6.05
N LEU A 236 -8.99 12.94 -6.13
CA LEU A 236 -8.11 12.96 -4.94
C LEU A 236 -8.14 14.32 -4.21
N PRO A 237 -7.95 15.48 -4.86
CA PRO A 237 -8.04 16.77 -4.17
C PRO A 237 -9.42 17.06 -3.59
N ALA A 238 -10.48 16.46 -4.15
CA ALA A 238 -11.85 16.59 -3.66
C ALA A 238 -12.14 15.70 -2.43
N GLU A 239 -11.27 14.76 -2.08
CA GLU A 239 -11.45 13.93 -0.87
C GLU A 239 -11.25 14.80 0.40
N PRO A 240 -12.14 14.71 1.40
CA PRO A 240 -11.99 15.45 2.66
C PRO A 240 -10.64 15.21 3.36
N VAL A 241 -10.09 14.00 3.23
CA VAL A 241 -8.81 13.61 3.84
C VAL A 241 -7.60 14.31 3.20
N PHE A 242 -7.70 14.68 1.92
CA PHE A 242 -6.67 15.45 1.24
C PHE A 242 -6.60 16.86 1.83
N ALA A 243 -7.75 17.54 1.90
CA ALA A 243 -7.84 18.88 2.48
C ALA A 243 -7.49 18.91 3.98
N SER A 244 -7.91 17.89 4.75
CA SER A 244 -7.56 17.81 6.17
C SER A 244 -6.07 17.58 6.37
N THR A 245 -5.43 16.74 5.54
CA THR A 245 -3.97 16.53 5.58
C THR A 245 -3.22 17.82 5.29
N PHE A 246 -3.63 18.57 4.26
CA PHE A 246 -3.03 19.86 3.94
C PHE A 246 -3.17 20.85 5.11
N ARG A 247 -4.38 21.00 5.66
CA ARG A 247 -4.62 21.88 6.83
C ARG A 247 -3.78 21.49 8.05
N ALA A 248 -3.62 20.19 8.30
CA ALA A 248 -2.80 19.71 9.42
C ALA A 248 -1.32 20.12 9.29
N LEU A 249 -0.81 20.22 8.05
CA LEU A 249 0.59 20.59 7.78
C LEU A 249 0.79 22.11 7.66
N PHE A 250 -0.16 22.83 7.08
CA PHE A 250 0.02 24.23 6.68
C PHE A 250 -0.90 25.22 7.40
N GLY A 251 -1.79 24.77 8.30
CA GLY A 251 -2.70 25.63 9.05
C GLY A 251 -3.71 26.33 8.15
N GLU A 252 -3.77 27.66 8.23
CA GLU A 252 -4.72 28.53 7.51
C GLU A 252 -4.32 28.80 6.05
N ALA A 253 -3.28 28.16 5.52
CA ALA A 253 -2.94 28.28 4.10
C ALA A 253 -4.10 27.78 3.21
N ASP A 254 -4.30 28.44 2.07
CA ASP A 254 -5.34 28.03 1.12
C ASP A 254 -4.81 26.95 0.17
N LEU A 255 -5.44 25.78 0.20
CA LEU A 255 -5.10 24.68 -0.70
C LEU A 255 -5.38 25.05 -2.17
N GLU A 256 -6.45 25.78 -2.44
CA GLU A 256 -6.83 26.14 -3.81
C GLU A 256 -5.78 27.07 -4.42
N GLU A 257 -5.26 28.04 -3.66
CA GLU A 257 -4.16 28.90 -4.11
C GLU A 257 -2.90 28.10 -4.46
N VAL A 258 -2.60 27.01 -3.74
CA VAL A 258 -1.46 26.13 -4.05
C VAL A 258 -1.71 25.32 -5.33
N LEU A 259 -2.93 24.83 -5.53
CA LEU A 259 -3.29 24.09 -6.75
C LEU A 259 -3.34 24.99 -8.00
N ASP A 260 -3.62 26.28 -7.82
CA ASP A 260 -3.64 27.31 -8.86
C ASP A 260 -2.27 27.95 -9.11
N ALA A 261 -1.32 27.81 -8.19
CA ALA A 261 0.02 28.36 -8.33
C ALA A 261 0.85 27.60 -9.38
N ARG A 262 1.63 28.35 -10.17
CA ARG A 262 2.73 27.80 -10.97
C ARG A 262 3.83 27.28 -10.05
N VAL A 263 4.59 26.28 -10.49
CA VAL A 263 5.63 25.67 -9.66
C VAL A 263 7.00 26.04 -10.21
N LEU A 264 7.82 26.72 -9.40
CA LEU A 264 9.22 26.99 -9.74
C LEU A 264 10.11 25.92 -9.10
N LEU A 265 10.84 25.17 -9.92
CA LEU A 265 11.77 24.11 -9.50
C LEU A 265 13.23 24.55 -9.63
N PRO A 266 14.18 23.77 -9.06
CA PRO A 266 15.62 24.06 -9.19
C PRO A 266 16.05 24.27 -10.65
N GLY A 267 17.06 25.13 -10.85
CA GLY A 267 17.53 25.49 -12.20
C GLY A 267 16.62 26.49 -12.94
N GLY A 268 15.61 27.06 -12.26
CA GLY A 268 14.69 28.03 -12.86
C GLY A 268 13.62 27.39 -13.75
N VAL A 269 13.36 26.09 -13.55
CA VAL A 269 12.34 25.36 -14.30
C VAL A 269 10.96 25.80 -13.82
N ASP A 270 10.25 26.52 -14.68
CA ASP A 270 8.94 27.09 -14.39
C ASP A 270 7.84 26.23 -15.02
N LEU A 271 7.07 25.55 -14.16
CA LEU A 271 6.05 24.60 -14.55
C LEU A 271 4.64 25.22 -14.49
N PRO A 272 3.71 24.74 -15.34
CA PRO A 272 2.31 25.09 -15.22
C PRO A 272 1.74 24.74 -13.83
N SER A 273 0.63 25.39 -13.48
CA SER A 273 -0.13 25.03 -12.29
C SER A 273 -0.67 23.60 -12.38
N TYR A 274 -1.06 23.06 -11.21
CA TYR A 274 -1.75 21.78 -11.17
C TYR A 274 -3.04 21.81 -11.99
N ARG A 275 -3.86 22.86 -11.86
CA ARG A 275 -5.11 22.99 -12.64
C ARG A 275 -4.87 23.07 -14.15
N GLU A 276 -3.83 23.77 -14.60
CA GLU A 276 -3.44 23.76 -16.03
C GLU A 276 -3.00 22.38 -16.51
N SER A 277 -2.29 21.63 -15.65
CA SER A 277 -1.86 20.27 -15.96
C SER A 277 -3.05 19.31 -16.05
N VAL A 278 -4.01 19.44 -15.14
CA VAL A 278 -5.24 18.62 -15.15
C VAL A 278 -6.12 18.94 -16.36
N ARG A 279 -6.27 20.21 -16.75
CA ARG A 279 -6.99 20.57 -17.99
C ARG A 279 -6.36 19.94 -19.23
N TRP A 280 -5.03 19.94 -19.30
CA TRP A 280 -4.33 19.23 -20.37
C TRP A 280 -4.61 17.72 -20.37
N LEU A 281 -4.62 17.07 -19.19
CA LEU A 281 -5.01 15.65 -19.08
C LEU A 281 -6.43 15.40 -19.59
N ASP A 282 -7.38 16.29 -19.26
CA ASP A 282 -8.76 16.17 -19.75
C ASP A 282 -8.86 16.21 -21.27
N GLU A 283 -7.98 16.97 -21.93
CA GLU A 283 -7.90 17.09 -23.38
C GLU A 283 -7.23 15.86 -24.03
N VAL A 284 -6.11 15.38 -23.48
CA VAL A 284 -5.26 14.38 -24.17
C VAL A 284 -5.54 12.94 -23.77
N VAL A 285 -5.87 12.67 -22.50
CA VAL A 285 -5.98 11.30 -21.99
C VAL A 285 -6.99 10.45 -22.77
N PRO A 286 -8.17 10.95 -23.20
CA PRO A 286 -9.09 10.14 -23.99
C PRO A 286 -8.47 9.47 -25.22
N GLY A 287 -7.47 10.11 -25.86
CA GLY A 287 -6.71 9.57 -26.99
C GLY A 287 -5.44 8.78 -26.61
N LEU A 288 -5.02 8.82 -25.34
CA LEU A 288 -3.85 8.08 -24.85
C LEU A 288 -4.18 6.71 -24.28
N LEU A 289 -5.43 6.52 -23.85
CA LEU A 289 -5.87 5.32 -23.17
C LEU A 289 -5.64 4.06 -24.02
N PRO A 290 -5.18 2.95 -23.42
CA PRO A 290 -4.86 1.76 -24.17
C PRO A 290 -6.13 1.03 -24.67
N ASP A 291 -6.03 0.42 -25.84
CA ASP A 291 -7.10 -0.40 -26.43
C ASP A 291 -7.07 -1.86 -25.95
N HIS A 292 -6.05 -2.23 -25.17
CA HIS A 292 -5.83 -3.55 -24.62
C HIS A 292 -5.38 -3.44 -23.16
N GLY A 293 -5.39 -4.55 -22.45
CA GLY A 293 -4.88 -4.62 -21.08
C GLY A 293 -4.56 -6.03 -20.65
N SER A 294 -4.16 -6.16 -19.39
CA SER A 294 -3.79 -7.43 -18.76
C SER A 294 -4.33 -7.48 -17.33
N ALA A 295 -4.21 -8.63 -16.69
CA ALA A 295 -4.30 -8.67 -15.23
C ALA A 295 -3.14 -7.85 -14.65
N VAL A 296 -3.41 -7.00 -13.66
CA VAL A 296 -2.43 -6.08 -13.05
C VAL A 296 -2.45 -6.18 -11.53
N HIS A 297 -1.31 -5.90 -10.91
CA HIS A 297 -1.16 -5.85 -9.47
C HIS A 297 -1.79 -4.58 -8.88
N GLY A 298 -1.61 -3.43 -9.55
CA GLY A 298 -2.04 -2.10 -9.13
C GLY A 298 -1.16 -1.43 -8.08
N ASP A 299 -0.12 -2.08 -7.57
CA ASP A 299 0.76 -1.50 -6.54
C ASP A 299 2.12 -2.20 -6.50
N ILE A 300 2.77 -2.27 -7.65
CA ILE A 300 4.14 -2.78 -7.73
C ILE A 300 5.05 -1.74 -7.11
N TYR A 301 5.36 -1.95 -5.83
CA TYR A 301 6.20 -1.10 -5.01
C TYR A 301 7.25 -1.98 -4.32
N ALA A 302 8.45 -1.46 -4.08
CA ALA A 302 9.55 -2.26 -3.52
C ALA A 302 9.22 -2.92 -2.16
N ALA A 303 8.31 -2.33 -1.37
CA ALA A 303 7.83 -2.92 -0.12
C ALA A 303 6.86 -4.10 -0.30
N ASN A 304 6.24 -4.21 -1.49
CA ASN A 304 5.35 -5.31 -1.87
C ASN A 304 6.08 -6.41 -2.63
N MET A 305 7.41 -6.30 -2.78
CA MET A 305 8.27 -7.28 -3.42
C MET A 305 8.97 -8.14 -2.36
N LEU A 306 8.73 -9.44 -2.40
CA LEU A 306 9.39 -10.44 -1.57
C LEU A 306 10.20 -11.41 -2.43
N LEU A 307 11.04 -12.19 -1.77
CA LEU A 307 11.80 -13.31 -2.32
C LEU A 307 11.43 -14.58 -1.56
N ARG A 308 11.26 -15.71 -2.27
CA ARG A 308 11.25 -17.03 -1.61
C ARG A 308 12.68 -17.42 -1.23
N ALA A 309 12.80 -18.46 -0.39
CA ALA A 309 14.09 -19.04 0.00
C ALA A 309 14.94 -19.52 -1.20
N ASP A 310 14.31 -19.83 -2.34
CA ASP A 310 15.00 -20.22 -3.58
C ASP A 310 15.35 -19.04 -4.49
N GLY A 311 15.12 -17.80 -4.04
CA GLY A 311 15.37 -16.57 -4.78
C GLY A 311 14.28 -16.18 -5.76
N SER A 312 13.17 -16.93 -5.88
CA SER A 312 12.07 -16.51 -6.77
C SER A 312 11.31 -15.30 -6.26
N ALA A 313 10.92 -14.44 -7.20
CA ALA A 313 10.10 -13.28 -6.94
C ALA A 313 8.68 -13.66 -6.46
N VAL A 314 8.19 -12.86 -5.51
CA VAL A 314 6.82 -12.89 -4.99
C VAL A 314 6.35 -11.46 -4.83
N LEU A 315 5.10 -11.21 -5.19
CA LEU A 315 4.40 -9.96 -4.93
C LEU A 315 3.32 -10.18 -3.87
N ILE A 316 3.09 -9.17 -3.04
CA ILE A 316 2.04 -9.16 -2.03
C ILE A 316 1.18 -7.90 -2.15
N ASP A 317 0.02 -7.91 -1.49
CA ASP A 317 -0.86 -6.75 -1.39
C ASP A 317 -1.28 -6.17 -2.76
N PRO A 318 -1.86 -6.98 -3.68
CA PRO A 318 -2.38 -6.47 -4.93
C PRO A 318 -3.52 -5.48 -4.69
N ARG A 319 -3.41 -4.30 -5.30
CA ARG A 319 -4.41 -3.24 -5.26
C ARG A 319 -5.27 -3.25 -6.50
N THR A 320 -6.29 -4.10 -6.48
CA THR A 320 -7.21 -4.28 -7.62
C THR A 320 -8.38 -3.28 -7.63
N VAL A 321 -8.58 -2.56 -6.52
CA VAL A 321 -9.61 -1.53 -6.34
C VAL A 321 -8.98 -0.23 -5.86
N TRP A 322 -9.43 0.89 -6.42
CA TRP A 322 -8.90 2.22 -6.14
C TRP A 322 -9.97 3.12 -5.51
N GLU A 323 -9.68 3.68 -4.33
CA GLU A 323 -10.58 4.59 -3.59
C GLU A 323 -12.00 4.02 -3.37
N GLY A 324 -12.12 2.69 -3.21
CA GLY A 324 -13.40 2.00 -3.05
C GLY A 324 -14.31 2.07 -4.29
N ARG A 325 -13.76 2.46 -5.44
CA ARG A 325 -14.49 2.54 -6.71
C ARG A 325 -14.34 1.22 -7.46
N ASP A 326 -15.22 0.28 -7.15
CA ASP A 326 -15.32 -0.97 -7.91
C ASP A 326 -15.63 -0.68 -9.38
N ARG A 327 -14.98 -1.46 -10.24
CA ARG A 327 -15.14 -1.40 -11.69
C ARG A 327 -15.52 -2.80 -12.20
N PRO A 328 -16.18 -2.91 -13.36
CA PRO A 328 -16.66 -4.20 -13.88
C PRO A 328 -15.56 -5.26 -14.09
N ASP A 329 -14.30 -4.85 -14.19
CA ASP A 329 -13.13 -5.69 -14.45
C ASP A 329 -12.03 -5.51 -13.39
N VAL A 330 -12.39 -5.68 -12.10
CA VAL A 330 -11.44 -5.68 -10.96
C VAL A 330 -10.20 -6.53 -11.26
N GLY A 331 -9.03 -5.93 -11.05
CA GLY A 331 -7.73 -6.60 -11.29
C GLY A 331 -7.30 -6.66 -12.76
N TYR A 332 -8.04 -6.04 -13.69
CA TYR A 332 -7.66 -5.85 -15.09
C TYR A 332 -7.36 -4.38 -15.37
N GLY A 333 -6.21 -4.09 -15.99
CA GLY A 333 -5.67 -2.73 -16.08
C GLY A 333 -4.69 -2.54 -17.23
N ASP A 334 -4.15 -1.31 -17.33
CA ASP A 334 -2.98 -1.01 -18.15
C ASP A 334 -1.72 -1.45 -17.40
N PRO A 335 -0.92 -2.41 -17.89
CA PRO A 335 0.34 -2.81 -17.29
C PRO A 335 1.33 -1.66 -17.07
N VAL A 336 1.22 -0.58 -17.87
CA VAL A 336 2.03 0.63 -17.70
C VAL A 336 1.83 1.22 -16.30
N PHE A 337 0.62 1.13 -15.73
CA PHE A 337 0.35 1.72 -14.42
C PHE A 337 1.10 1.02 -13.28
N ASP A 338 1.30 -0.29 -13.35
CA ASP A 338 2.12 -1.00 -12.35
C ASP A 338 3.59 -0.58 -12.43
N PHE A 339 4.10 -0.34 -13.63
CA PHE A 339 5.44 0.22 -13.78
C PHE A 339 5.50 1.69 -13.33
N SER A 340 4.41 2.44 -13.40
CA SER A 340 4.31 3.76 -12.80
C SER A 340 4.39 3.72 -11.27
N THR A 341 3.76 2.72 -10.62
CA THR A 341 3.86 2.56 -9.16
C THR A 341 5.30 2.20 -8.75
N LEU A 342 6.02 1.44 -9.57
CA LEU A 342 7.42 1.15 -9.31
C LEU A 342 8.30 2.39 -9.50
N LEU A 343 8.10 3.10 -10.61
CA LEU A 343 8.88 4.27 -10.99
C LEU A 343 8.84 5.36 -9.92
N HIS A 344 7.64 5.75 -9.45
CA HIS A 344 7.56 6.78 -8.41
C HIS A 344 8.19 6.31 -7.08
N GLY A 345 8.12 5.00 -6.80
CA GLY A 345 8.65 4.39 -5.60
C GLY A 345 10.17 4.37 -5.56
N VAL A 346 10.83 4.15 -6.69
CA VAL A 346 12.29 4.29 -6.78
C VAL A 346 12.72 5.74 -6.93
N PHE A 347 11.90 6.61 -7.55
CA PHE A 347 12.20 8.02 -7.75
C PHE A 347 10.92 8.87 -7.87
N PRO A 348 10.71 9.88 -7.01
CA PRO A 348 11.54 10.35 -5.90
C PRO A 348 11.15 9.74 -4.54
N MET A 349 10.08 8.94 -4.46
CA MET A 349 9.36 8.72 -3.21
C MET A 349 10.21 7.99 -2.17
N ALA A 350 11.11 7.10 -2.59
CA ALA A 350 12.09 6.46 -1.69
C ALA A 350 12.92 7.47 -0.89
N ALA A 351 13.39 8.56 -1.52
CA ALA A 351 14.18 9.59 -0.85
C ALA A 351 13.34 10.43 0.11
N ILE A 352 12.12 10.79 -0.30
CA ILE A 352 11.17 11.56 0.53
C ILE A 352 10.79 10.76 1.77
N LEU A 353 10.37 9.50 1.61
CA LEU A 353 10.02 8.63 2.74
C LEU A 353 11.23 8.37 3.64
N ARG A 354 12.42 8.21 3.06
CA ARG A 354 13.64 8.07 3.87
C ARG A 354 13.87 9.29 4.74
N ALA A 355 13.72 10.51 4.20
CA ALA A 355 13.85 11.73 4.98
C ALA A 355 12.79 11.84 6.09
N VAL A 356 11.58 11.35 5.87
CA VAL A 356 10.54 11.26 6.92
C VAL A 356 10.94 10.26 8.00
N GLU A 357 11.38 9.07 7.61
CA GLU A 357 11.79 8.00 8.52
C GLU A 357 12.96 8.42 9.43
N THR A 358 13.93 9.18 8.89
CA THR A 358 15.10 9.65 9.63
C THR A 358 14.90 11.00 10.31
N GLY A 359 13.74 11.64 10.14
CA GLY A 359 13.47 12.96 10.71
C GLY A 359 14.27 14.10 10.06
N THR A 360 14.76 13.92 8.84
CA THR A 360 15.60 14.87 8.10
C THR A 360 14.86 15.57 6.96
N THR A 361 13.53 15.69 7.03
CA THR A 361 12.73 16.36 5.98
C THR A 361 13.08 17.82 5.77
N ALA A 362 13.68 18.49 6.77
CA ALA A 362 14.23 19.84 6.62
C ALA A 362 15.37 19.91 5.59
N ASP A 363 16.12 18.81 5.39
CA ASP A 363 17.23 18.75 4.43
C ASP A 363 16.75 18.65 2.98
N LEU A 364 15.44 18.48 2.73
CA LEU A 364 14.89 18.43 1.38
C LEU A 364 14.98 19.80 0.69
N PHE A 365 15.11 20.91 1.44
CA PHE A 365 15.16 22.26 0.91
C PHE A 365 16.27 23.11 1.54
N ASP A 366 16.79 24.09 0.80
CA ASP A 366 17.57 25.18 1.37
C ASP A 366 16.65 26.21 2.06
N GLY A 367 16.36 25.98 3.33
CA GLY A 367 15.59 26.90 4.17
C GLY A 367 14.08 26.59 4.25
N PRO A 368 13.30 27.45 4.92
CA PRO A 368 11.87 27.22 5.07
C PRO A 368 11.14 27.47 3.75
N VAL A 369 10.27 26.54 3.37
CA VAL A 369 9.37 26.70 2.22
C VAL A 369 7.94 26.83 2.74
N ARG A 370 7.17 27.72 2.10
CA ARG A 370 5.79 28.02 2.46
C ARG A 370 4.91 27.90 1.22
N PRO A 371 3.65 27.47 1.37
CA PRO A 371 2.61 27.72 0.38
C PRO A 371 2.58 29.20 -0.01
N ALA A 372 2.38 29.47 -1.30
CA ALA A 372 2.28 30.82 -1.83
C ALA A 372 1.30 30.85 -3.00
N ALA A 373 0.56 31.96 -3.11
CA ALA A 373 -0.34 32.21 -4.23
C ALA A 373 0.44 32.61 -5.49
N GLY A 374 -0.05 32.18 -6.65
CA GLY A 374 0.49 32.53 -7.96
C GLY A 374 1.75 31.77 -8.36
N VAL A 375 2.80 31.81 -7.53
CA VAL A 375 4.02 31.01 -7.73
C VAL A 375 4.42 30.31 -6.44
N LEU A 376 4.38 28.99 -6.46
CA LEU A 376 4.93 28.12 -5.43
C LEU A 376 6.42 27.92 -5.72
N ASP A 377 7.26 28.64 -4.98
CA ASP A 377 8.71 28.56 -5.13
C ASP A 377 9.30 27.36 -4.38
N LEU A 378 9.67 26.33 -5.16
CA LEU A 378 10.37 25.14 -4.71
C LEU A 378 11.80 25.08 -5.27
N SER A 379 12.36 26.22 -5.70
CA SER A 379 13.66 26.26 -6.39
C SER A 379 14.84 25.79 -5.53
N SER A 380 14.64 25.73 -4.21
CA SER A 380 15.61 25.26 -3.23
C SER A 380 15.53 23.75 -2.95
N LEU A 381 14.66 23.01 -3.65
CA LEU A 381 14.56 21.55 -3.52
C LEU A 381 15.91 20.88 -3.87
N ARG A 382 16.40 20.02 -2.98
CA ARG A 382 17.71 19.35 -3.13
C ARG A 382 17.65 17.99 -3.81
N LEU A 383 16.46 17.50 -4.14
CA LEU A 383 16.30 16.25 -4.87
C LEU A 383 16.53 16.48 -6.39
N PRO A 384 16.99 15.46 -7.16
CA PRO A 384 17.35 15.64 -8.56
C PRO A 384 16.18 16.11 -9.44
N GLY A 385 16.39 17.15 -10.24
CA GLY A 385 15.40 17.68 -11.21
C GLY A 385 15.34 16.92 -12.54
N GLU A 386 16.11 15.86 -12.69
CA GLU A 386 16.23 15.02 -13.89
C GLU A 386 16.27 13.54 -13.49
N PHE A 387 15.93 12.64 -14.41
CA PHE A 387 16.14 11.21 -14.16
C PHE A 387 17.64 10.92 -14.15
N PRO A 388 18.16 10.27 -13.10
CA PRO A 388 19.47 9.65 -13.17
C PRO A 388 19.49 8.56 -14.26
N ASP A 389 20.63 8.35 -14.92
CA ASP A 389 20.80 7.33 -15.98
C ASP A 389 20.25 5.94 -15.60
N ALA A 390 20.41 5.53 -14.33
CA ALA A 390 19.91 4.26 -13.83
C ALA A 390 18.37 4.18 -13.83
N VAL A 391 17.68 5.30 -13.55
CA VAL A 391 16.22 5.40 -13.62
C VAL A 391 15.76 5.37 -15.09
N GLU A 392 16.47 6.03 -16.00
CA GLU A 392 16.15 5.95 -17.44
C GLU A 392 16.33 4.53 -18.00
N LYS A 393 17.37 3.81 -17.56
CA LYS A 393 17.55 2.40 -17.90
C LYS A 393 16.42 1.53 -17.36
N LEU A 394 15.99 1.75 -16.11
CA LEU A 394 14.85 1.05 -15.52
C LEU A 394 13.56 1.32 -16.28
N GLU A 395 13.29 2.59 -16.63
CA GLU A 395 12.18 3.00 -17.49
C GLU A 395 12.19 2.22 -18.81
N ALA A 396 13.33 2.14 -19.49
CA ALA A 396 13.45 1.40 -20.74
C ALA A 396 13.16 -0.10 -20.57
N VAL A 397 13.66 -0.74 -19.51
CA VAL A 397 13.39 -2.16 -19.22
C VAL A 397 11.91 -2.40 -18.94
N MET A 398 11.27 -1.54 -18.13
CA MET A 398 9.84 -1.62 -17.84
C MET A 398 9.00 -1.53 -19.13
N LEU A 399 9.29 -0.55 -20.00
CA LEU A 399 8.57 -0.38 -21.27
C LEU A 399 8.78 -1.56 -22.23
N GLN A 400 9.96 -2.20 -22.23
CA GLN A 400 10.22 -3.42 -23.00
C GLN A 400 9.46 -4.65 -22.46
N GLY A 401 9.11 -4.64 -21.17
CA GLY A 401 8.34 -5.70 -20.51
C GLY A 401 6.86 -5.73 -20.88
N LEU A 402 6.33 -4.66 -21.51
CA LEU A 402 4.93 -4.55 -21.88
C LEU A 402 4.53 -5.59 -22.95
N PRO A 403 3.29 -6.13 -22.89
CA PRO A 403 2.85 -7.13 -23.85
C PRO A 403 2.71 -6.56 -25.26
N ARG A 404 2.34 -5.28 -25.38
CA ARG A 404 2.18 -4.56 -26.65
C ARG A 404 2.59 -3.09 -26.46
N PRO A 405 3.89 -2.76 -26.57
CA PRO A 405 4.34 -1.39 -26.44
C PRO A 405 3.74 -0.53 -27.56
N ASP A 406 3.19 0.63 -27.20
CA ASP A 406 2.75 1.66 -28.15
C ASP A 406 3.56 2.95 -27.95
N GLY A 407 3.43 3.89 -28.89
CA GLY A 407 4.17 5.16 -28.85
C GLY A 407 3.88 6.00 -27.61
N HIS A 408 2.74 5.81 -26.96
CA HIS A 408 2.26 6.60 -25.82
C HIS A 408 2.51 5.95 -24.46
N ALA A 409 3.06 4.73 -24.40
CA ALA A 409 3.32 4.00 -23.17
C ALA A 409 4.19 4.81 -22.19
N ARG A 410 5.19 5.53 -22.70
CA ARG A 410 6.02 6.44 -21.88
C ARG A 410 5.22 7.60 -21.28
N THR A 411 4.37 8.24 -22.08
CA THR A 411 3.49 9.31 -21.59
C THR A 411 2.58 8.79 -20.48
N ARG A 412 1.94 7.64 -20.68
CA ARG A 412 1.10 6.99 -19.65
C ARG A 412 1.90 6.60 -18.40
N LEU A 413 3.15 6.14 -18.54
CA LEU A 413 4.03 5.81 -17.43
C LEU A 413 4.26 7.03 -16.52
N LEU A 414 4.56 8.18 -17.14
CA LEU A 414 4.82 9.44 -16.43
C LEU A 414 3.55 10.01 -15.78
N ILE A 415 2.40 9.95 -16.46
CA ILE A 415 1.10 10.31 -15.87
C ILE A 415 0.83 9.41 -14.67
N GLY A 416 0.90 8.08 -14.82
CA GLY A 416 0.64 7.15 -13.72
C GLY A 416 1.58 7.37 -12.51
N ALA A 417 2.83 7.77 -12.74
CA ALA A 417 3.78 8.07 -11.67
C ALA A 417 3.38 9.33 -10.90
N ALA A 418 2.95 10.38 -11.62
CA ALA A 418 2.32 11.56 -11.02
C ALA A 418 1.03 11.20 -10.25
N THR A 419 0.15 10.36 -10.80
CA THR A 419 -1.07 9.92 -10.10
C THR A 419 -0.74 9.20 -8.80
N SER A 420 0.29 8.34 -8.83
CA SER A 420 0.73 7.59 -7.65
C SER A 420 1.28 8.51 -6.57
N LEU A 421 2.10 9.50 -6.93
CA LEU A 421 2.59 10.55 -6.02
C LEU A 421 1.45 11.41 -5.45
N LEU A 422 0.48 11.80 -6.28
CA LEU A 422 -0.69 12.55 -5.84
C LEU A 422 -1.46 11.79 -4.75
N GLY A 423 -1.54 10.46 -4.89
CA GLY A 423 -2.11 9.57 -3.89
C GLY A 423 -1.41 9.64 -2.52
N TRP A 424 -0.12 10.00 -2.45
CA TRP A 424 0.59 10.15 -1.18
C TRP A 424 0.17 11.38 -0.38
N LEU A 425 -0.29 12.43 -1.05
CA LEU A 425 -0.58 13.74 -0.43
C LEU A 425 -1.77 13.71 0.56
N LYS A 426 -2.56 12.64 0.57
CA LYS A 426 -3.65 12.42 1.54
C LYS A 426 -3.24 11.62 2.79
N TYR A 427 -1.99 11.17 2.89
CA TYR A 427 -1.52 10.37 4.04
C TYR A 427 -0.66 11.21 4.99
N GLU A 428 -1.32 11.94 5.90
CA GLU A 428 -0.66 12.73 6.95
C GLU A 428 0.42 11.95 7.70
N LYS A 429 0.13 10.71 8.09
CA LYS A 429 1.04 9.84 8.84
C LYS A 429 2.29 9.42 8.05
N SER A 430 2.26 9.51 6.72
CA SER A 430 3.36 9.10 5.84
C SER A 430 4.27 10.26 5.49
N LEU A 431 3.73 11.46 5.23
CA LEU A 431 4.52 12.62 4.85
C LEU A 431 4.97 13.45 6.08
N ARG A 432 4.16 13.52 7.14
CA ARG A 432 4.48 14.08 8.48
C ARG A 432 5.02 15.52 8.57
N SER A 433 5.41 16.16 7.47
CA SER A 433 5.94 17.52 7.46
C SER A 433 5.56 18.29 6.19
N PRO A 434 5.49 19.64 6.28
CA PRO A 434 5.32 20.53 5.13
C PRO A 434 6.30 20.26 3.98
N GLN A 435 7.58 20.04 4.30
CA GLN A 435 8.64 19.83 3.33
C GLN A 435 8.42 18.54 2.53
N ALA A 436 8.09 17.44 3.20
CA ALA A 436 7.81 16.18 2.49
C ALA A 436 6.60 16.33 1.56
N TRP A 437 5.54 17.00 2.02
CA TRP A 437 4.36 17.26 1.19
C TRP A 437 4.65 18.13 -0.03
N LEU A 438 5.36 19.25 0.16
CA LEU A 438 5.74 20.15 -0.94
C LEU A 438 6.71 19.49 -1.92
N ALA A 439 7.66 18.68 -1.45
CA ALA A 439 8.55 17.91 -2.32
C ALA A 439 7.74 16.91 -3.16
N THR A 440 6.82 16.15 -2.55
CA THR A 440 5.95 15.23 -3.27
C THR A 440 5.09 15.97 -4.31
N PHE A 441 4.48 17.11 -3.95
CA PHE A 441 3.67 17.92 -4.87
C PHE A 441 4.51 18.49 -6.03
N GLY A 442 5.72 18.97 -5.76
CA GLY A 442 6.66 19.44 -6.79
C GLY A 442 6.98 18.36 -7.83
N TYR A 443 7.14 17.11 -7.38
CA TYR A 443 7.32 15.98 -8.30
C TYR A 443 6.06 15.54 -9.03
N VAL A 444 4.85 15.73 -8.47
CA VAL A 444 3.60 15.56 -9.22
C VAL A 444 3.60 16.51 -10.43
N ALA A 445 3.89 17.80 -10.21
CA ALA A 445 3.97 18.79 -11.29
C ALA A 445 5.07 18.45 -12.31
N TRP A 446 6.25 18.05 -11.83
CA TRP A 446 7.38 17.66 -12.67
C TRP A 446 7.08 16.44 -13.57
N TYR A 447 6.46 15.39 -13.03
CA TYR A 447 6.08 14.22 -13.83
C TYR A 447 5.01 14.55 -14.88
N LEU A 448 4.06 15.43 -14.56
CA LEU A 448 3.05 15.90 -15.53
C LEU A 448 3.67 16.72 -16.66
N ASP A 449 4.62 17.60 -16.35
CA ASP A 449 5.36 18.35 -17.36
C ASP A 449 6.19 17.42 -18.27
N ARG A 450 6.87 16.42 -17.70
CA ARG A 450 7.58 15.40 -18.50
C ARG A 450 6.65 14.58 -19.36
N ALA A 451 5.47 14.22 -18.84
CA ALA A 451 4.46 13.51 -19.62
C ALA A 451 4.03 14.34 -20.84
N ARG A 452 3.81 15.65 -20.66
CA ARG A 452 3.49 16.60 -21.74
C ARG A 452 4.59 16.67 -22.78
N LYS A 453 5.85 16.85 -22.35
CA LYS A 453 7.01 16.84 -23.27
C LYS A 453 7.11 15.54 -24.05
N SER A 454 6.92 14.40 -23.38
CA SER A 454 6.92 13.08 -24.04
C SER A 454 5.76 12.93 -25.04
N PHE A 455 4.60 13.51 -24.75
CA PHE A 455 3.46 13.51 -25.68
C PHE A 455 3.77 14.33 -26.93
N ASP A 456 4.27 15.55 -26.76
CA ASP A 456 4.62 16.45 -27.86
C ASP A 456 5.71 15.86 -28.77
N ASP A 457 6.72 15.21 -28.18
CA ASP A 457 7.80 14.55 -28.92
C ASP A 457 7.28 13.38 -29.78
N ASN A 458 6.26 12.66 -29.32
CA ASN A 458 5.61 11.61 -30.08
C ASN A 458 4.75 12.18 -31.21
N GLY A 459 3.97 13.23 -30.96
CA GLY A 459 3.17 13.89 -32.00
C GLY A 459 4.01 14.47 -33.13
N ARG A 460 5.26 14.87 -32.87
CA ARG A 460 6.21 15.31 -33.91
C ARG A 460 6.82 14.19 -34.75
N ARG A 461 6.75 12.92 -34.31
CA ARG A 461 7.28 11.76 -35.05
C ARG A 461 6.25 11.14 -36.00
N GLU A 462 4.97 11.45 -35.81
CA GLU A 462 3.86 10.95 -36.63
C GLU A 462 3.48 11.89 -37.79
N LEU A 463 4.06 13.10 -37.83
CA LEU A 463 3.98 14.08 -38.93
C LEU A 463 5.22 13.99 -39.82
#